data_AF-A0A8C3SEB2-F1
#
_entry.id   AF-A0A8C3SEB2-F1
#
_cell.length_a   1.000
_cell.length_b   1.000
_cell.length_c   1.000
_cell.angle_alpha   90.00
_cell.angle_beta   90.00
_cell.angle_gamma   90.00
#
_symmetry.space_group_name_H-M   'P 1'
#
loop_
_entity.id
_entity.type
_entity.pdbx_description
1 polymer ?
#
loop_
_entity_poly.entity_id
_entity_poly.type
_entity_poly.pdbx_seq_one_letter_code
_entity_poly.pdbx_strand_id
1 'polypeptide(L)'
;TRAPRHRSVVYMLYGMLAVLGTMGRAYLMIVLSHCVVLYSVALAKQRWLCFAAGLCSLASFRLDPFSTWQNGFVTRTFDLQDVLFYGGCGFTIMRCMSFALENAERKEGIYSIIDLLKYNFYLPFFFFGPIMTFDRFHSQVSTSELRRKDNEMWNIRAHAFLHLVAIVAVDVFFHFFYILTLPADVKFVNRLSDWALAGLAYSNLVYDWVKAAVMFGIINTIARLDHLDPPQPPKCITMLYVFAET
;
A
#
# COMPACT_ATOMS: atom_id res chain seq x y z
N THR A 1 29.67 7.72 10.01
CA THR A 1 28.32 7.12 10.09
C THR A 1 27.78 6.80 8.69
N ARG A 2 28.15 5.65 8.09
CA ARG A 2 27.67 5.23 6.73
C ARG A 2 26.59 4.13 6.74
N ALA A 3 26.43 3.44 7.87
CA ALA A 3 25.55 2.28 8.01
C ALA A 3 24.07 2.49 7.59
N PRO A 4 23.36 3.58 7.98
CA PRO A 4 21.94 3.72 7.66
C PRO A 4 21.68 3.95 6.16
N ARG A 5 22.59 4.65 5.47
CA ARG A 5 22.45 4.93 4.03
C ARG A 5 22.55 3.66 3.19
N HIS A 6 23.47 2.74 3.50
CA HIS A 6 23.58 1.47 2.77
C HIS A 6 22.34 0.58 2.95
N ARG A 7 21.77 0.54 4.15
CA ARG A 7 20.55 -0.24 4.45
C ARG A 7 19.36 0.17 3.59
N SER A 8 19.12 1.46 3.45
CA SER A 8 18.02 1.98 2.61
C SER A 8 18.15 1.57 1.13
N VAL A 9 19.39 1.48 0.63
CA VAL A 9 19.68 1.04 -0.74
C VAL A 9 19.46 -0.46 -0.88
N VAL A 10 19.80 -1.26 0.15
CA VAL A 10 19.53 -2.70 0.16
C VAL A 10 18.02 -2.96 0.09
N TYR A 11 17.21 -2.22 0.85
CA TYR A 11 15.74 -2.34 0.79
C TYR A 11 15.18 -1.98 -0.58
N MET A 12 15.68 -0.90 -1.19
CA MET A 12 15.32 -0.52 -2.55
C MET A 12 15.63 -1.64 -3.55
N LEU A 13 16.86 -2.17 -3.53
CA LEU A 13 17.29 -3.23 -4.45
C LEU A 13 16.48 -4.52 -4.23
N TYR A 14 16.24 -4.89 -2.98
CA TYR A 14 15.41 -6.04 -2.63
C TYR A 14 13.99 -5.88 -3.16
N GLY A 15 13.36 -4.70 -2.98
CA GLY A 15 12.03 -4.44 -3.54
C GLY A 15 12.00 -4.45 -5.05
N MET A 16 12.99 -3.86 -5.73
CA MET A 16 13.09 -3.92 -7.19
C MET A 16 13.23 -5.36 -7.71
N LEU A 17 14.07 -6.18 -7.06
CA LEU A 17 14.24 -7.59 -7.41
C LEU A 17 12.98 -8.43 -7.14
N ALA A 18 12.31 -8.17 -6.02
CA ALA A 18 11.05 -8.85 -5.68
C ALA A 18 9.92 -8.49 -6.67
N VAL A 19 9.81 -7.23 -7.07
CA VAL A 19 8.86 -6.79 -8.09
C VAL A 19 9.20 -7.38 -9.46
N LEU A 20 10.49 -7.42 -9.81
CA LEU A 20 10.97 -8.05 -11.03
C LEU A 20 10.64 -9.55 -11.09
N GLY A 21 10.82 -10.26 -9.97
CA GLY A 21 10.54 -11.69 -9.86
C GLY A 21 9.05 -12.03 -9.85
N THR A 22 8.20 -11.16 -9.29
CA THR A 22 6.76 -11.42 -9.15
C THR A 22 5.92 -10.90 -10.33
N MET A 23 6.22 -9.70 -10.84
CA MET A 23 5.42 -9.03 -11.89
C MET A 23 6.14 -8.95 -13.24
N GLY A 24 7.43 -9.28 -13.29
CA GLY A 24 8.23 -9.26 -14.50
C GLY A 24 8.80 -7.88 -14.89
N ARG A 25 9.52 -7.87 -16.00
CA ARG A 25 10.30 -6.70 -16.48
C ARG A 25 9.41 -5.56 -16.96
N ALA A 26 8.32 -5.87 -17.67
CA ALA A 26 7.42 -4.86 -18.22
C ALA A 26 6.80 -4.00 -17.12
N TYR A 27 6.30 -4.64 -16.06
CA TYR A 27 5.73 -3.95 -14.92
C TYR A 27 6.73 -3.03 -14.22
N LEU A 28 7.95 -3.53 -13.95
CA LEU A 28 8.99 -2.74 -13.33
C LEU A 28 9.32 -1.49 -14.17
N MET A 29 9.38 -1.62 -15.50
CA MET A 29 9.61 -0.49 -16.41
C MET A 29 8.49 0.54 -16.37
N ILE A 30 7.22 0.11 -16.27
CA ILE A 30 6.07 1.01 -16.11
C ILE A 30 6.19 1.79 -14.79
N VAL A 31 6.47 1.11 -13.69
CA VAL A 31 6.63 1.74 -12.37
C VAL A 31 7.78 2.76 -12.39
N LEU A 32 8.93 2.39 -12.98
CA LEU A 32 10.08 3.29 -13.10
C LEU A 32 9.81 4.49 -14.00
N SER A 33 9.08 4.32 -15.10
CA SER A 33 8.74 5.44 -15.99
C SER A 33 7.84 6.45 -15.28
N HIS A 34 6.85 6.00 -14.50
CA HIS A 34 6.03 6.89 -13.67
C HIS A 34 6.86 7.61 -12.61
N CYS A 35 7.83 6.94 -11.97
CA CYS A 35 8.76 7.61 -11.04
C CYS A 35 9.56 8.72 -11.73
N VAL A 36 10.09 8.48 -12.94
CA VAL A 36 10.87 9.48 -13.69
C VAL A 36 10.01 10.65 -14.14
N VAL A 37 8.81 10.39 -14.66
CA VAL A 37 7.89 11.45 -15.11
C VAL A 37 7.48 12.33 -13.92
N LEU A 38 7.02 11.73 -12.83
CA LEU A 38 6.57 12.50 -11.66
C LEU A 38 7.72 13.19 -10.93
N TYR A 39 8.92 12.60 -10.91
CA TYR A 39 10.12 13.28 -10.43
C TYR A 39 10.46 14.50 -11.28
N SER A 40 10.34 14.40 -12.61
CA SER A 40 10.61 15.52 -13.51
C SER A 40 9.64 16.68 -13.26
N VAL A 41 8.35 16.38 -13.02
CA VAL A 41 7.36 17.38 -12.60
C VAL A 41 7.70 17.96 -11.23
N ALA A 42 8.19 17.14 -10.29
CA ALA A 42 8.61 17.59 -8.96
C ALA A 42 9.76 18.59 -9.00
N LEU A 43 10.61 18.57 -10.03
CA LEU A 43 11.69 19.57 -10.22
C LEU A 43 11.14 20.98 -10.46
N ALA A 44 9.94 21.11 -11.03
CA ALA A 44 9.31 22.42 -11.25
C ALA A 44 8.89 23.12 -9.95
N LYS A 45 8.84 22.41 -8.81
CA LYS A 45 8.42 22.91 -7.49
C LYS A 45 7.05 23.62 -7.47
N GLN A 46 6.19 23.33 -8.43
CA GLN A 46 4.82 23.86 -8.49
C GLN A 46 3.84 22.84 -7.93
N ARG A 47 3.19 23.17 -6.81
CA ARG A 47 2.25 22.26 -6.11
C ARG A 47 1.10 21.80 -7.00
N TRP A 48 0.51 22.73 -7.76
CA TRP A 48 -0.62 22.42 -8.63
C TRP A 48 -0.22 21.50 -9.79
N LEU A 49 0.97 21.68 -10.38
CA LEU A 49 1.49 20.78 -11.40
C LEU A 49 1.75 19.37 -10.85
N CYS A 50 2.30 19.26 -9.64
CA CYS A 50 2.53 17.97 -8.98
C CYS A 50 1.21 17.23 -8.74
N PHE A 51 0.19 17.94 -8.26
CA PHE A 51 -1.12 17.38 -8.01
C PHE A 51 -1.85 16.98 -9.30
N ALA A 52 -1.85 17.86 -10.31
CA ALA A 52 -2.44 17.58 -11.62
C ALA A 52 -1.75 16.39 -12.31
N ALA A 53 -0.41 16.34 -12.32
CA ALA A 53 0.33 15.22 -12.91
C ALA A 53 0.09 13.90 -12.18
N GLY A 54 -0.02 13.93 -10.84
CA GLY A 54 -0.39 12.76 -10.02
C GLY A 54 -1.79 12.25 -10.36
N LEU A 55 -2.79 13.14 -10.41
CA LEU A 55 -4.16 12.79 -10.78
C LEU A 55 -4.28 12.28 -12.22
N CYS A 56 -3.61 12.92 -13.18
CA CYS A 56 -3.56 12.46 -14.56
C CYS A 56 -2.93 11.06 -14.65
N SER A 57 -1.81 10.83 -13.95
CA SER A 57 -1.17 9.50 -13.92
C SER A 57 -2.09 8.44 -13.33
N LEU A 58 -2.83 8.77 -12.27
CA LEU A 58 -3.81 7.86 -11.66
C LEU A 58 -4.99 7.57 -12.61
N ALA A 59 -5.45 8.60 -13.33
CA ALA A 59 -6.49 8.47 -14.34
C ALA A 59 -6.05 7.60 -15.52
N SER A 60 -4.78 7.66 -15.95
CA SER A 60 -4.25 6.83 -17.03
C SER A 60 -4.40 5.32 -16.77
N PHE A 61 -4.34 4.89 -15.51
CA PHE A 61 -4.55 3.48 -15.14
C PHE A 61 -6.01 3.03 -15.13
N ARG A 62 -6.97 3.98 -15.18
CA ARG A 62 -8.40 3.69 -15.16
C ARG A 62 -9.09 3.97 -16.49
N LEU A 63 -8.54 4.86 -17.30
CA LEU A 63 -9.12 5.27 -18.57
C LEU A 63 -8.57 4.44 -19.73
N ASP A 64 -9.46 3.94 -20.57
CA ASP A 64 -9.09 3.38 -21.87
C ASP A 64 -8.79 4.50 -22.87
N PRO A 65 -7.80 4.31 -23.76
CA PRO A 65 -7.07 3.07 -24.07
C PRO A 65 -5.78 2.86 -23.25
N PHE A 66 -5.46 3.76 -22.31
CA PHE A 66 -4.18 3.72 -21.60
C PHE A 66 -4.09 2.52 -20.65
N SER A 67 -5.17 2.20 -19.94
CA SER A 67 -5.24 1.03 -19.07
C SER A 67 -4.99 -0.28 -19.84
N THR A 68 -5.68 -0.47 -20.96
CA THR A 68 -5.53 -1.64 -21.84
C THR A 68 -4.14 -1.72 -22.47
N TRP A 69 -3.56 -0.59 -22.87
CA TRP A 69 -2.19 -0.53 -23.39
C TRP A 69 -1.15 -0.92 -22.34
N GLN A 70 -1.25 -0.38 -21.11
CA GLN A 70 -0.32 -0.67 -20.02
C GLN A 70 -0.44 -2.12 -19.51
N ASN A 71 -1.67 -2.63 -19.37
CA ASN A 71 -1.92 -4.02 -19.02
C ASN A 71 -1.47 -4.98 -20.13
N GLY A 72 -1.56 -4.57 -21.40
CA GLY A 72 -1.17 -5.40 -22.54
C GLY A 72 0.31 -5.81 -22.54
N PHE A 73 1.19 -5.06 -21.88
CA PHE A 73 2.60 -5.44 -21.72
C PHE A 73 2.87 -6.43 -20.60
N VAL A 74 1.93 -6.57 -19.66
CA VAL A 74 2.09 -7.40 -18.47
C VAL A 74 1.40 -8.74 -18.75
N THR A 75 2.19 -9.77 -19.03
CA THR A 75 1.69 -11.12 -19.28
C THR A 75 0.96 -11.64 -18.05
N ARG A 76 -0.33 -11.96 -18.19
CA ARG A 76 -1.14 -12.53 -17.11
C ARG A 76 -0.74 -13.99 -16.87
N THR A 77 -0.06 -14.23 -15.76
CA THR A 77 0.48 -15.53 -15.34
C THR A 77 -0.29 -16.14 -14.18
N PHE A 78 -1.00 -15.33 -13.38
CA PHE A 78 -1.83 -15.77 -12.26
C PHE A 78 -2.97 -14.79 -11.96
N ASP A 79 -4.05 -15.27 -11.33
CA ASP A 79 -5.30 -14.51 -11.14
C ASP A 79 -5.16 -13.24 -10.29
N LEU A 80 -4.20 -13.22 -9.36
CA LEU A 80 -3.96 -12.07 -8.47
C LEU A 80 -3.16 -10.93 -9.14
N GLN A 81 -2.64 -11.15 -10.34
CA GLN A 81 -1.71 -10.23 -10.99
C GLN A 81 -2.37 -8.89 -11.29
N ASP A 82 -3.63 -8.87 -11.71
CA ASP A 82 -4.36 -7.64 -11.99
C ASP A 82 -4.51 -6.79 -10.73
N VAL A 83 -4.84 -7.42 -9.60
CA VAL A 83 -4.99 -6.72 -8.30
C VAL A 83 -3.66 -6.11 -7.87
N LEU A 84 -2.57 -6.86 -8.00
CA LEU A 84 -1.23 -6.40 -7.68
C LEU A 84 -0.75 -5.30 -8.64
N PHE A 85 -1.13 -5.38 -9.92
CA PHE A 85 -0.84 -4.37 -10.92
C PHE A 85 -1.48 -3.04 -10.54
N TYR A 86 -2.80 -3.00 -10.38
CA TYR A 86 -3.53 -1.78 -10.05
C TYR A 86 -3.15 -1.25 -8.66
N GLY A 87 -3.00 -2.13 -7.67
CA GLY A 87 -2.56 -1.78 -6.33
C GLY A 87 -1.18 -1.12 -6.36
N GLY A 88 -0.15 -1.83 -6.86
CA GLY A 88 1.22 -1.34 -6.84
C GLY A 88 1.44 -0.09 -7.71
N CYS A 89 0.75 0.03 -8.86
CA CYS A 89 0.80 1.25 -9.68
C CYS A 89 0.12 2.43 -8.97
N GLY A 90 -1.07 2.23 -8.42
CA GLY A 90 -1.80 3.27 -7.69
C GLY A 90 -1.03 3.78 -6.47
N PHE A 91 -0.54 2.87 -5.62
CA PHE A 91 0.27 3.23 -4.45
C PHE A 91 1.61 3.86 -4.84
N THR A 92 2.20 3.46 -5.97
CA THR A 92 3.40 4.14 -6.50
C THR A 92 3.12 5.59 -6.86
N ILE A 93 2.04 5.87 -7.60
CA ILE A 93 1.69 7.24 -7.98
C ILE A 93 1.41 8.09 -6.75
N MET A 94 0.67 7.55 -5.77
CA MET A 94 0.38 8.27 -4.52
C MET A 94 1.67 8.62 -3.77
N ARG A 95 2.65 7.71 -3.72
CA ARG A 95 3.97 7.96 -3.12
C ARG A 95 4.77 8.99 -3.92
N CYS A 96 4.84 8.87 -5.24
CA CYS A 96 5.47 9.87 -6.10
C CYS A 96 4.84 11.26 -5.95
N MET A 97 3.52 11.35 -5.81
CA MET A 97 2.80 12.60 -5.57
C MET A 97 3.14 13.18 -4.19
N SER A 98 3.15 12.35 -3.13
CA SER A 98 3.60 12.77 -1.79
C SER A 98 5.03 13.31 -1.81
N PHE A 99 5.96 12.64 -2.50
CA PHE A 99 7.32 13.13 -2.70
C PHE A 99 7.36 14.47 -3.45
N ALA A 100 6.58 14.59 -4.53
CA ALA A 100 6.58 15.80 -5.36
C ALA A 100 6.05 17.03 -4.59
N LEU A 101 4.99 16.85 -3.80
CA LEU A 101 4.44 17.89 -2.94
C LEU A 101 5.46 18.34 -1.89
N GLU A 102 6.08 17.40 -1.17
CA GLU A 102 7.12 17.69 -0.17
C GLU A 102 8.35 18.38 -0.78
N ASN A 103 8.76 17.96 -1.98
CA ASN A 103 9.87 18.59 -2.69
C ASN A 103 9.53 20.03 -3.14
N ALA A 104 8.25 20.31 -3.43
CA ALA A 104 7.78 21.66 -3.76
C ALA A 104 7.69 22.58 -2.52
N GLU A 105 7.42 22.05 -1.33
CA GLU A 105 7.41 22.83 -0.08
C GLU A 105 8.82 23.15 0.44
N ARG A 106 9.81 22.37 0.03
CA ARG A 106 11.19 22.50 0.51
C ARG A 106 11.85 23.79 0.01
N LYS A 107 12.25 24.64 0.96
CA LYS A 107 12.91 25.94 0.72
C LYS A 107 14.31 25.81 0.11
N GLU A 108 15.10 24.83 0.55
CA GLU A 108 16.49 24.66 0.10
C GLU A 108 16.77 23.24 -0.42
N GLY A 109 17.37 23.16 -1.61
CA GLY A 109 17.74 21.90 -2.25
C GLY A 109 16.57 21.16 -2.89
N ILE A 110 16.90 20.01 -3.51
CA ILE A 110 15.98 19.09 -4.17
C ILE A 110 16.33 17.68 -3.67
N TYR A 111 15.32 16.87 -3.38
CA TYR A 111 15.56 15.46 -3.04
C TYR A 111 16.01 14.67 -4.27
N SER A 112 16.91 13.71 -4.08
CA SER A 112 17.42 12.94 -5.22
C SER A 112 16.39 11.92 -5.72
N ILE A 113 16.46 11.57 -7.00
CA ILE A 113 15.68 10.46 -7.58
C ILE A 113 15.90 9.15 -6.82
N ILE A 114 17.09 8.95 -6.25
CA ILE A 114 17.41 7.77 -5.45
C ILE A 114 16.58 7.74 -4.17
N ASP A 115 16.26 8.89 -3.57
CA ASP A 115 15.42 8.96 -2.38
C ASP A 115 13.95 8.66 -2.72
N LEU A 116 13.48 9.07 -3.90
CA LEU A 116 12.18 8.64 -4.42
C LEU A 116 12.15 7.12 -4.66
N LEU A 117 13.21 6.54 -5.24
CA LEU A 117 13.26 5.10 -5.51
C LEU A 117 13.29 4.28 -4.21
N LYS A 118 14.03 4.72 -3.16
CA LYS A 118 13.99 4.06 -1.84
C LYS A 118 12.59 4.05 -1.25
N TYR A 119 11.89 5.17 -1.36
CA TYR A 119 10.53 5.32 -0.86
C TYR A 119 9.53 4.46 -1.65
N ASN A 120 9.68 4.42 -2.98
CA ASN A 120 8.77 3.65 -3.82
C ASN A 120 9.03 2.14 -3.79
N PHE A 121 10.29 1.70 -3.71
CA PHE A 121 10.65 0.28 -3.71
C PHE A 121 10.86 -0.30 -2.31
N TYR A 122 10.31 0.33 -1.28
CA TYR A 122 10.19 -0.33 0.01
C TYR A 122 9.13 -1.43 -0.04
N LEU A 123 9.58 -2.69 -0.15
CA LEU A 123 8.72 -3.85 -0.47
C LEU A 123 7.49 -4.00 0.45
N PRO A 124 7.60 -3.87 1.80
CA PRO A 124 6.44 -4.02 2.68
C PRO A 124 5.31 -3.05 2.34
N PHE A 125 5.64 -1.86 1.82
CA PHE A 125 4.63 -0.87 1.45
C PHE A 125 4.27 -0.85 -0.04
N PHE A 126 4.87 -1.71 -0.86
CA PHE A 126 4.80 -1.58 -2.32
C PHE A 126 3.40 -1.88 -2.88
N PHE A 127 2.83 -3.05 -2.58
CA PHE A 127 1.60 -3.53 -3.22
C PHE A 127 0.33 -3.08 -2.48
N PHE A 128 0.33 -3.16 -1.16
CA PHE A 128 -0.85 -2.89 -0.31
C PHE A 128 -0.46 -2.23 1.02
N GLY A 129 0.65 -1.51 1.03
CA GLY A 129 1.13 -0.82 2.22
C GLY A 129 0.26 0.33 2.65
N PRO A 130 0.30 0.71 3.94
CA PRO A 130 -0.10 2.05 4.30
C PRO A 130 0.72 3.10 3.54
N ILE A 131 0.06 4.16 3.10
CA ILE A 131 0.75 5.32 2.52
C ILE A 131 1.31 6.14 3.69
N MET A 132 2.62 5.99 3.94
CA MET A 132 3.35 6.85 4.86
C MET A 132 3.94 8.02 4.09
N THR A 133 3.80 9.25 4.56
CA THR A 133 4.32 10.45 3.89
C THR A 133 5.85 10.42 3.74
N PHE A 134 6.36 11.08 2.69
CA PHE A 134 7.78 11.04 2.36
C PHE A 134 8.69 11.64 3.44
N ASP A 135 8.26 12.70 4.13
CA ASP A 135 8.99 13.34 5.23
C ASP A 135 9.26 12.36 6.39
N ARG A 136 8.24 11.61 6.81
CA ARG A 136 8.30 10.60 7.87
C ARG A 136 9.18 9.43 7.44
N PHE A 137 9.01 8.95 6.21
CA PHE A 137 9.87 7.89 5.68
C PHE A 137 11.33 8.32 5.61
N HIS A 138 11.60 9.49 5.03
CA HIS A 138 12.96 9.99 4.85
C HIS A 138 13.65 10.23 6.20
N SER A 139 12.97 10.83 7.18
CA SER A 139 13.51 11.09 8.52
C SER A 139 13.76 9.79 9.32
N GLN A 140 12.86 8.81 9.26
CA GLN A 140 13.04 7.53 9.94
C GLN A 140 14.20 6.73 9.32
N VAL A 141 14.28 6.68 7.99
CA VAL A 141 15.36 5.97 7.28
C VAL A 141 16.72 6.63 7.49
N SER A 142 16.78 7.96 7.61
CA SER A 142 18.04 8.68 7.87
C SER A 142 18.53 8.55 9.31
N THR A 143 17.60 8.46 10.28
CA THR A 143 17.88 8.64 11.72
C THR A 143 17.77 7.35 12.52
N SER A 144 17.27 6.25 11.93
CA SER A 144 17.01 4.97 12.59
C SER A 144 18.16 4.54 13.53
N GLU A 145 17.98 4.76 14.82
CA GLU A 145 18.85 4.23 15.86
C GLU A 145 18.59 2.72 15.99
N LEU A 146 19.65 1.92 15.93
CA LEU A 146 19.56 0.45 15.95
C LEU A 146 19.19 -0.13 17.33
N ARG A 147 18.88 0.72 18.32
CA ARG A 147 18.63 0.28 19.68
C ARG A 147 17.16 -0.10 19.87
N ARG A 148 16.86 -1.38 19.65
CA ARG A 148 15.56 -1.99 19.95
C ARG A 148 15.40 -2.11 21.46
N LYS A 149 14.23 -1.78 22.00
CA LYS A 149 13.94 -2.00 23.43
C LYS A 149 13.58 -3.48 23.65
N ASP A 150 14.12 -4.14 24.67
CA ASP A 150 13.99 -5.60 24.86
C ASP A 150 12.52 -6.09 24.89
N ASN A 151 11.59 -5.23 25.29
CA ASN A 151 10.15 -5.54 25.34
C ASN A 151 9.41 -5.35 24.00
N GLU A 152 10.01 -4.69 23.00
CA GLU A 152 9.36 -4.43 21.70
C GLU A 152 9.21 -5.72 20.89
N MET A 153 10.19 -6.63 20.93
CA MET A 153 10.09 -7.90 20.21
C MET A 153 8.95 -8.77 20.73
N TRP A 154 8.73 -8.79 22.03
CA TRP A 154 7.61 -9.52 22.62
C TRP A 154 6.27 -8.91 22.20
N ASN A 155 6.16 -7.58 22.24
CA ASN A 155 4.95 -6.90 21.81
C ASN A 155 4.65 -7.12 20.32
N ILE A 156 5.67 -7.05 19.45
CA ILE A 156 5.55 -7.34 18.02
C ILE A 156 5.05 -8.77 17.80
N ARG A 157 5.62 -9.76 18.51
CA ARG A 157 5.19 -11.17 18.42
C ARG A 157 3.76 -11.38 18.91
N ALA A 158 3.39 -10.77 20.03
CA ALA A 158 2.03 -10.86 20.57
C ALA A 158 1.00 -10.24 19.63
N HIS A 159 1.31 -9.08 19.04
CA HIS A 159 0.45 -8.48 18.01
C HIS A 159 0.36 -9.36 16.78
N ALA A 160 1.47 -9.88 16.25
CA ALA A 160 1.45 -10.78 15.10
C ALA A 160 0.60 -12.05 15.37
N PHE A 161 0.73 -12.63 16.56
CA PHE A 161 -0.07 -13.78 16.98
C PHE A 161 -1.57 -13.44 17.08
N LEU A 162 -1.92 -12.29 17.66
CA LEU A 162 -3.31 -11.84 17.72
C LEU A 162 -3.91 -11.65 16.32
N HIS A 163 -3.16 -11.06 15.39
CA HIS A 163 -3.60 -10.92 14.01
C HIS A 163 -3.77 -12.30 13.35
N LEU A 164 -2.84 -13.24 13.58
CA LEU A 164 -2.95 -14.60 13.07
C LEU A 164 -4.20 -15.32 13.59
N VAL A 165 -4.47 -15.25 14.90
CA VAL A 165 -5.67 -15.86 15.50
C VAL A 165 -6.94 -15.21 14.94
N ALA A 166 -6.95 -13.89 14.77
CA ALA A 166 -8.08 -13.18 14.17
C ALA A 166 -8.33 -13.63 12.72
N ILE A 167 -7.28 -13.83 11.91
CA ILE A 167 -7.38 -14.37 10.54
C ILE A 167 -8.04 -15.74 10.55
N VAL A 168 -7.53 -16.67 11.36
CA VAL A 168 -8.03 -18.04 11.42
C VAL A 168 -9.50 -18.06 11.88
N ALA A 169 -9.84 -17.27 12.90
CA ALA A 169 -11.22 -17.18 13.38
C ALA A 169 -12.18 -16.65 12.32
N VAL A 170 -11.75 -15.64 11.56
CA VAL A 170 -12.51 -15.06 10.44
C VAL A 170 -12.66 -16.06 9.30
N ASP A 171 -11.57 -16.72 8.89
CA ASP A 171 -11.59 -17.74 7.83
C ASP A 171 -12.55 -18.89 8.16
N VAL A 172 -12.52 -19.37 9.41
CA VAL A 172 -13.45 -20.37 9.94
C VAL A 172 -14.89 -19.85 9.89
N PHE A 173 -15.17 -18.66 10.42
CA PHE A 173 -16.52 -18.09 10.41
C PHE A 173 -17.08 -17.99 8.98
N PHE A 174 -16.25 -17.63 8.01
CA PHE A 174 -16.70 -17.47 6.63
C PHE A 174 -16.82 -18.78 5.84
N HIS A 175 -15.97 -19.78 6.10
CA HIS A 175 -16.12 -21.13 5.52
C HIS A 175 -17.50 -21.72 5.83
N PHE A 176 -18.02 -21.46 7.03
CA PHE A 176 -19.33 -21.98 7.44
C PHE A 176 -20.51 -21.10 6.98
N PHE A 177 -20.33 -19.78 6.85
CA PHE A 177 -21.44 -18.86 6.54
C PHE A 177 -21.56 -18.46 5.07
N TYR A 178 -20.63 -18.85 4.19
CA TYR A 178 -20.71 -18.65 2.72
C TYR A 178 -20.95 -17.19 2.27
N ILE A 179 -20.57 -16.22 3.10
CA ILE A 179 -20.88 -14.78 2.90
C ILE A 179 -20.23 -14.20 1.63
N LEU A 180 -19.19 -14.84 1.10
CA LEU A 180 -18.52 -14.42 -0.15
C LEU A 180 -19.13 -15.01 -1.42
N THR A 181 -19.76 -16.18 -1.33
CA THR A 181 -20.36 -16.84 -2.50
C THR A 181 -21.80 -16.40 -2.72
N LEU A 182 -22.49 -16.00 -1.65
CA LEU A 182 -23.89 -15.54 -1.70
C LEU A 182 -24.10 -14.25 -2.53
N PRO A 183 -23.27 -13.19 -2.42
CA PRO A 183 -23.43 -11.97 -3.21
C PRO A 183 -23.13 -12.17 -4.71
N ALA A 184 -22.32 -13.17 -5.04
CA ALA A 184 -21.95 -13.47 -6.42
C ALA A 184 -23.13 -14.03 -7.25
N ASP A 185 -24.10 -14.67 -6.60
CA ASP A 185 -25.36 -15.08 -7.23
C ASP A 185 -26.45 -14.03 -7.04
N VAL A 186 -26.44 -13.04 -7.94
CA VAL A 186 -27.45 -11.97 -7.99
C VAL A 186 -28.90 -12.47 -8.06
N LYS A 187 -29.15 -13.70 -8.54
CA LYS A 187 -30.50 -14.29 -8.58
C LYS A 187 -30.93 -14.77 -7.20
N PHE A 188 -30.00 -15.24 -6.38
CA PHE A 188 -30.23 -15.62 -5.00
C PHE A 188 -30.40 -14.39 -4.12
N VAL A 189 -29.50 -13.40 -4.26
CA VAL A 189 -29.54 -12.12 -3.53
C VAL A 189 -30.91 -11.43 -3.64
N ASN A 190 -31.49 -11.39 -4.84
CA ASN A 190 -32.80 -10.77 -5.10
C ASN A 190 -33.99 -11.52 -4.47
N ARG A 191 -33.79 -12.72 -3.93
CA ARG A 191 -34.82 -13.51 -3.24
C ARG A 191 -34.69 -13.45 -1.72
N LEU A 192 -33.62 -12.87 -1.18
CA LEU A 192 -33.48 -12.68 0.26
C LEU A 192 -34.43 -11.58 0.75
N SER A 193 -34.85 -11.70 2.01
CA SER A 193 -35.53 -10.61 2.70
C SER A 193 -34.58 -9.42 2.92
N ASP A 194 -35.13 -8.21 3.02
CA ASP A 194 -34.35 -6.98 3.22
C ASP A 194 -33.43 -7.06 4.45
N TRP A 195 -33.88 -7.72 5.52
CA TRP A 195 -33.08 -7.94 6.73
C TRP A 195 -31.90 -8.89 6.50
N ALA A 196 -32.09 -9.94 5.71
CA ALA A 196 -31.02 -10.88 5.38
C ALA A 196 -30.02 -10.24 4.40
N LEU A 197 -30.49 -9.40 3.49
CA LEU A 197 -29.65 -8.61 2.60
C LEU A 197 -28.80 -7.59 3.38
N ALA A 198 -29.39 -6.90 4.37
CA ALA A 198 -28.67 -5.99 5.24
C ALA A 198 -27.59 -6.71 6.06
N GLY A 199 -27.90 -7.89 6.61
CA GLY A 199 -26.92 -8.73 7.32
C GLY A 199 -25.78 -9.21 6.42
N LEU A 200 -26.07 -9.56 5.17
CA LEU A 200 -25.07 -9.95 4.18
C LEU A 200 -24.16 -8.78 3.81
N ALA A 201 -24.71 -7.60 3.59
CA ALA A 201 -23.95 -6.38 3.30
C ALA A 201 -23.04 -5.99 4.47
N TYR A 202 -23.57 -6.01 5.71
CA TYR A 202 -22.80 -5.73 6.92
C TYR A 202 -21.64 -6.72 7.09
N SER A 203 -21.89 -8.01 6.89
CA SER A 203 -20.87 -9.04 7.04
C SER A 203 -19.74 -8.91 6.01
N ASN A 204 -20.06 -8.55 4.76
CA ASN A 204 -19.06 -8.23 3.74
C ASN A 204 -18.22 -7.01 4.11
N LEU A 205 -18.85 -5.96 4.67
CA LEU A 205 -18.13 -4.76 5.10
C LEU A 205 -17.14 -5.06 6.25
N VAL A 206 -17.57 -5.85 7.24
CA VAL A 206 -16.70 -6.29 8.34
C VAL A 206 -15.56 -7.15 7.80
N TYR A 207 -15.82 -8.02 6.81
CA TYR A 207 -14.79 -8.85 6.21
C TYR A 207 -13.72 -8.03 5.47
N ASP A 208 -14.13 -7.05 4.67
CA ASP A 208 -13.20 -6.15 3.99
C ASP A 208 -12.35 -5.36 4.98
N TRP A 209 -12.96 -4.92 6.08
CA TRP A 209 -12.22 -4.29 7.17
C TRP A 209 -11.20 -5.24 7.83
N VAL A 210 -11.59 -6.48 8.16
CA VAL A 210 -10.64 -7.44 8.77
C VAL A 210 -9.50 -7.76 7.81
N LYS A 211 -9.78 -8.00 6.52
CA LYS A 211 -8.72 -8.21 5.51
C LYS A 211 -7.73 -7.05 5.50
N ALA A 212 -8.22 -5.81 5.47
CA ALA A 212 -7.37 -4.63 5.52
C ALA A 212 -6.58 -4.56 6.85
N ALA A 213 -7.24 -4.75 8.00
CA ALA A 213 -6.58 -4.71 9.31
C ALA A 213 -5.46 -5.76 9.43
N VAL A 214 -5.68 -6.96 8.90
CA VAL A 214 -4.70 -8.04 8.84
C VAL A 214 -3.52 -7.68 7.94
N MET A 215 -3.78 -7.25 6.71
CA MET A 215 -2.73 -6.87 5.76
C MET A 215 -1.86 -5.75 6.34
N PHE A 216 -2.49 -4.72 6.91
CA PHE A 216 -1.80 -3.64 7.59
C PHE A 216 -1.03 -4.15 8.81
N GLY A 217 -1.59 -5.07 9.61
CA GLY A 217 -0.91 -5.65 10.77
C GLY A 217 0.36 -6.40 10.43
N ILE A 218 0.34 -7.22 9.39
CA ILE A 218 1.52 -7.96 8.89
C ILE A 218 2.57 -6.97 8.38
N ILE A 219 2.16 -6.05 7.51
CA ILE A 219 3.04 -5.04 6.91
C ILE A 219 3.66 -4.15 7.99
N ASN A 220 2.88 -3.72 8.98
CA ASN A 220 3.36 -2.90 10.09
C ASN A 220 4.34 -3.66 10.98
N THR A 221 4.12 -4.95 11.19
CA THR A 221 5.05 -5.80 11.94
C THR A 221 6.38 -5.90 11.23
N ILE A 222 6.39 -6.12 9.91
CA ILE A 222 7.62 -6.16 9.09
C ILE A 222 8.31 -4.79 9.13
N ALA A 223 7.58 -3.69 8.99
CA ALA A 223 8.16 -2.35 9.06
C ALA A 223 8.79 -2.03 10.42
N ARG A 224 8.17 -2.47 11.52
CA ARG A 224 8.75 -2.36 12.87
C ARG A 224 10.00 -3.23 13.04
N LEU A 225 10.04 -4.42 12.43
CA LEU A 225 11.26 -5.23 12.37
C LEU A 225 12.37 -4.48 11.62
N ASP A 226 12.01 -3.69 10.62
CA ASP A 226 12.91 -2.79 9.90
C ASP A 226 13.14 -1.44 10.61
N HIS A 227 12.79 -1.29 11.88
CA HIS A 227 13.01 -0.06 12.66
C HIS A 227 12.35 1.19 12.04
N LEU A 228 11.25 0.99 11.31
CA LEU A 228 10.35 2.04 10.87
C LEU A 228 9.10 2.03 11.75
N ASP A 229 8.55 3.22 11.98
CA ASP A 229 7.28 3.37 12.67
C ASP A 229 6.17 3.61 11.65
N PRO A 230 5.46 2.55 11.22
CA PRO A 230 4.38 2.68 10.26
C PRO A 230 3.19 3.44 10.85
N PRO A 231 2.34 4.04 10.00
CA PRO A 231 1.11 4.67 10.46
C PRO A 231 0.15 3.64 11.08
N GLN A 232 -0.77 4.15 11.90
CA GLN A 232 -1.72 3.31 12.63
C GLN A 232 -2.62 2.51 11.67
N PRO A 233 -3.00 1.28 12.04
CA PRO A 233 -3.94 0.50 11.24
C PRO A 233 -5.30 1.20 11.14
N PRO A 234 -6.12 0.85 10.13
CA PRO A 234 -7.43 1.46 9.95
C PRO A 234 -8.31 1.21 11.19
N LYS A 235 -8.96 2.27 11.67
CA LYS A 235 -9.95 2.17 12.77
C LYS A 235 -11.13 1.29 12.35
N CYS A 236 -11.80 0.65 13.31
CA CYS A 236 -12.92 -0.26 13.02
C CYS A 236 -14.09 0.48 12.37
N ILE A 237 -14.59 -0.06 11.25
CA ILE A 237 -15.66 0.56 10.46
C ILE A 237 -16.99 0.69 11.23
N THR A 238 -17.19 -0.14 12.25
CA THR A 238 -18.38 -0.11 13.11
C THR A 238 -18.32 0.98 14.17
N MET A 239 -17.16 1.59 14.39
CA MET A 239 -16.96 2.71 15.33
C MET A 239 -17.25 4.04 14.63
N LEU A 240 -18.50 4.23 14.20
CA LEU A 240 -18.92 5.39 13.41
C LEU A 240 -18.63 6.74 14.08
N TYR A 241 -18.65 6.77 15.41
CA TYR A 241 -18.39 7.97 16.22
C TYR A 241 -16.94 8.47 16.12
N VAL A 242 -16.01 7.63 15.66
CA VAL A 242 -14.58 7.98 15.56
C VAL A 242 -14.23 8.59 14.19
N PHE A 243 -15.15 8.58 13.22
CA PHE A 243 -14.94 9.29 11.94
C PHE A 243 -14.96 10.82 12.09
N ALA A 244 -15.50 11.34 13.21
CA ALA A 244 -15.47 12.77 13.50
C ALA A 244 -14.15 13.24 14.15
N GLU A 245 -13.27 12.32 14.58
CA GLU A 245 -12.01 12.62 15.29
C GLU A 245 -10.76 12.54 14.38
N THR A 246 -10.93 12.61 13.06
CA THR A 246 -9.82 12.64 12.07
C THR A 246 -9.73 14.00 11.41
#